data_AF-A0A816A9Q9-F1
#
_entry.id   AF-A0A816A9Q9-F1
#
_cell.length_a   1.000
_cell.length_b   1.000
_cell.length_c   1.000
_cell.angle_alpha   90.00
_cell.angle_beta   90.00
_cell.angle_gamma   90.00
#
_symmetry.space_group_name_H-M   'P 1'
#
loop_
_entity.id
_entity.type
_entity.pdbx_description
1 polymer ?
#
loop_
_entity_poly.entity_id
_entity_poly.type
_entity_poly.pdbx_seq_one_letter_code
_entity_poly.pdbx_strand_id
1 'polypeptide(L)'
;TNSTRSTAATQIIQQVQHLIENVRHDYKHLNDYQNLAVVLTYPCYKPLRTTTQELLDNINEYNKCLILLAQQLRFTILDFKIQRHHLYDDIHINKKYIFLVNESLTAYFHSLIIPSPPVSSSILLPPTSIQLQSTPKSTEEPEQLSNQPQKRTTHEQRNPETIKKRRAQHHKAQREKHKQFKLHRRIGKKVTIQHVKKMLAYNQIKYKDIPPHIYGNLNILFATQEAKEAADKLLPSDAFSDGNVQAWMDTQNQ
;
A
#
# COMPACT_ATOMS: atom_id res chain seq x y z
N THR A 1 1.42 -0.05 8.74
CA THR A 1 0.26 0.86 8.92
C THR A 1 -1.11 0.19 9.08
N ASN A 2 -1.61 -0.66 8.15
CA ASN A 2 -2.97 -1.21 8.33
C ASN A 2 -3.07 -2.21 9.49
N SER A 3 -2.07 -3.10 9.66
CA SER A 3 -2.06 -4.09 10.74
C SER A 3 -2.01 -3.46 12.13
N THR A 4 -1.30 -2.33 12.29
CA THR A 4 -1.20 -1.60 13.58
C THR A 4 -2.53 -1.00 14.03
N ARG A 5 -3.57 -0.99 13.18
CA ARG A 5 -4.92 -0.51 13.53
C ARG A 5 -5.79 -1.54 14.25
N SER A 6 -5.37 -2.80 14.25
CA SER A 6 -6.16 -3.90 14.81
C SER A 6 -5.34 -4.95 15.56
N THR A 7 -4.02 -4.87 15.49
CA THR A 7 -3.10 -5.87 16.03
C THR A 7 -2.04 -5.16 16.87
N ALA A 8 -1.73 -5.74 18.03
CA ALA A 8 -0.71 -5.19 18.93
C ALA A 8 0.67 -5.18 18.24
N ALA A 9 1.44 -4.13 18.48
CA ALA A 9 2.79 -3.93 17.94
C ALA A 9 3.68 -5.15 18.11
N THR A 10 3.70 -5.74 19.32
CA THR A 10 4.52 -6.90 19.67
C THR A 10 4.23 -8.12 18.79
N GLN A 11 2.96 -8.40 18.51
CA GLN A 11 2.56 -9.50 17.63
C GLN A 11 2.99 -9.27 16.18
N ILE A 12 2.87 -8.02 15.70
CA ILE A 12 3.32 -7.66 14.35
C ILE A 12 4.84 -7.83 14.25
N ILE A 13 5.60 -7.43 15.28
CA ILE A 13 7.06 -7.53 15.30
C ILE A 13 7.54 -8.97 15.28
N GLN A 14 6.88 -9.89 16.00
CA GLN A 14 7.18 -11.32 15.91
C GLN A 14 7.00 -11.85 14.47
N GLN A 15 5.95 -11.41 13.77
CA GLN A 15 5.73 -11.79 12.36
C GLN A 15 6.80 -11.19 11.43
N VAL A 16 7.21 -9.94 11.67
CA VAL A 16 8.27 -9.28 10.90
C VAL A 16 9.60 -10.01 11.10
N GLN A 17 9.95 -10.37 12.34
CA GLN A 17 11.14 -11.16 12.65
C GLN A 17 11.15 -12.47 11.85
N HIS A 18 10.07 -13.25 11.93
CA HIS A 18 9.97 -14.52 11.23
C HIS A 18 10.08 -14.35 9.70
N LEU A 19 9.48 -13.30 9.13
CA LEU A 19 9.59 -13.00 7.71
C LEU A 19 11.03 -12.68 7.29
N ILE A 20 11.76 -11.89 8.09
CA ILE A 20 13.16 -11.55 7.82
C ILE A 20 14.04 -12.80 7.88
N GLU A 21 13.85 -13.64 8.90
CA GLU A 21 14.58 -14.91 9.05
C GLU A 21 14.35 -15.84 7.85
N ASN A 22 13.09 -15.99 7.41
CA ASN A 22 12.75 -16.81 6.25
C ASN A 22 13.36 -16.25 4.95
N VAL A 23 13.24 -14.94 4.72
CA VAL A 23 13.82 -14.29 3.53
C VAL A 23 15.35 -14.49 3.50
N ARG A 24 16.02 -14.41 4.64
CA ARG A 24 17.48 -14.67 4.72
C ARG A 24 17.85 -16.15 4.67
N HIS A 25 16.93 -17.03 5.02
CA HIS A 25 17.12 -18.45 4.81
C HIS A 25 17.34 -18.72 3.31
N ASP A 26 16.46 -18.17 2.47
CA ASP A 26 16.48 -18.36 1.02
C ASP A 26 17.53 -17.48 0.32
N TYR A 27 17.77 -16.26 0.80
CA TYR A 27 18.64 -15.27 0.17
C TYR A 27 19.79 -14.85 1.11
N LYS A 28 20.86 -15.65 1.15
CA LYS A 28 21.99 -15.47 2.08
C LYS A 28 22.71 -14.12 1.98
N HIS A 29 22.69 -13.47 0.81
CA HIS A 29 23.30 -12.15 0.62
C HIS A 29 22.60 -11.05 1.43
N LEU A 30 21.35 -11.27 1.89
CA LEU A 30 20.58 -10.33 2.70
C LEU A 30 20.98 -10.33 4.20
N ASN A 31 21.98 -11.12 4.59
CA ASN A 31 22.53 -11.11 5.95
C ASN A 31 23.37 -9.86 6.25
N ASP A 32 23.80 -9.13 5.21
CA ASP A 32 24.47 -7.85 5.39
C ASP A 32 23.47 -6.75 5.81
N TYR A 33 23.90 -5.85 6.68
CA TYR A 33 23.15 -4.71 7.18
C TYR A 33 22.63 -3.81 6.05
N GLN A 34 23.41 -3.70 4.96
CA GLN A 34 23.11 -2.80 3.85
C GLN A 34 22.17 -3.42 2.80
N ASN A 35 22.02 -4.75 2.79
CA ASN A 35 21.29 -5.46 1.73
C ASN A 35 19.80 -5.65 2.03
N LEU A 36 19.37 -5.34 3.25
CA LEU A 36 17.96 -5.37 3.65
C LEU A 36 17.60 -4.06 4.33
N ALA A 37 16.57 -3.39 3.82
CA ALA A 37 16.00 -2.19 4.40
C ALA A 37 14.52 -2.40 4.73
N VAL A 38 14.10 -1.94 5.90
CA VAL A 38 12.70 -1.97 6.35
C VAL A 38 12.28 -0.55 6.73
N VAL A 39 11.11 -0.15 6.26
CA VAL A 39 10.59 1.22 6.50
C VAL A 39 9.78 1.25 7.78
N LEU A 40 9.96 2.29 8.59
CA LEU A 40 9.09 2.59 9.73
C LEU A 40 7.64 2.82 9.27
N THR A 41 6.69 2.48 10.13
CA THR A 41 5.30 2.86 9.90
C THR A 41 5.15 4.35 10.23
N TYR A 42 4.78 5.15 9.24
CA TYR A 42 4.41 6.55 9.49
C TYR A 42 3.06 6.67 10.24
N PRO A 43 2.78 7.80 10.91
CA PRO A 43 1.56 8.00 11.68
C PRO A 43 0.28 7.79 10.84
N CYS A 44 -0.74 7.19 11.44
CA CYS A 44 -2.06 7.00 10.88
C CYS A 44 -3.09 7.41 11.94
N TYR A 45 -4.12 8.14 11.56
CA TYR A 45 -5.07 8.77 12.49
C TYR A 45 -6.51 8.24 12.33
N LYS A 46 -6.70 7.18 11.55
CA LYS A 46 -8.02 6.58 11.30
C LYS A 46 -8.13 5.22 11.99
N PRO A 47 -8.51 5.17 13.28
CA PRO A 47 -8.63 3.90 14.00
C PRO A 47 -9.74 3.01 13.42
N LEU A 48 -9.69 1.71 13.72
CA LEU A 48 -10.76 0.76 13.38
C LEU A 48 -11.69 0.48 14.57
N ARG A 49 -11.10 0.20 15.74
CA ARG A 49 -11.82 -0.22 16.95
C ARG A 49 -11.34 0.48 18.23
N THR A 50 -10.24 1.22 18.14
CA THR A 50 -9.53 1.88 19.24
C THR A 50 -9.71 3.39 19.15
N THR A 51 -9.21 4.12 20.14
CA THR A 51 -9.07 5.57 20.01
C THR A 51 -7.91 5.91 19.07
N THR A 52 -7.87 7.16 18.60
CA THR A 52 -6.72 7.67 17.84
C THR A 52 -5.45 7.65 18.67
N GLN A 53 -5.52 7.95 19.97
CA GLN A 53 -4.35 7.91 20.85
C GLN A 53 -3.79 6.50 20.99
N GLU A 54 -4.65 5.51 21.27
CA GLU A 54 -4.25 4.09 21.35
C GLU A 54 -3.59 3.60 20.05
N LEU A 55 -4.09 4.05 18.89
CA LEU A 55 -3.48 3.75 17.61
C LEU A 55 -2.07 4.34 17.49
N LEU A 56 -1.90 5.62 17.86
CA LEU A 56 -0.60 6.29 17.81
C LEU A 56 0.39 5.65 18.78
N ASP A 57 -0.04 5.30 19.99
CA ASP A 57 0.78 4.58 20.97
C ASP A 57 1.23 3.22 20.41
N ASN A 58 0.32 2.48 19.78
CA ASN A 58 0.66 1.20 19.14
C ASN A 58 1.60 1.36 17.93
N ILE A 59 1.48 2.45 17.15
CA ILE A 59 2.43 2.76 16.06
C ILE A 59 3.81 3.10 16.61
N ASN A 60 3.88 3.90 17.68
CA ASN A 60 5.13 4.28 18.33
C ASN A 60 5.83 3.06 18.92
N GLU A 61 5.09 2.18 19.59
CA GLU A 61 5.63 0.93 20.12
C GLU A 61 6.12 0.01 19.00
N TYR A 62 5.37 -0.11 17.90
CA TYR A 62 5.82 -0.87 16.73
C TYR A 62 7.14 -0.33 16.18
N ASN A 63 7.25 0.99 15.95
CA ASN A 63 8.48 1.58 15.41
C ASN A 63 9.67 1.42 16.36
N LYS A 64 9.46 1.56 17.67
CA LYS A 64 10.48 1.31 18.69
C LYS A 64 10.97 -0.13 18.66
N CYS A 65 10.06 -1.11 18.67
CA CYS A 65 10.41 -2.52 18.57
C CYS A 65 11.12 -2.85 17.25
N LEU A 66 10.72 -2.22 16.14
CA LEU A 66 11.34 -2.44 14.84
C LEU A 66 12.79 -1.96 14.80
N ILE A 67 13.11 -0.83 15.45
CA ILE A 67 14.49 -0.34 15.61
C ILE A 67 15.34 -1.32 16.41
N LEU A 68 14.81 -1.86 17.52
CA LEU A 68 15.52 -2.87 18.31
C LEU A 68 15.75 -4.15 17.50
N LEU A 69 14.74 -4.59 16.74
CA LEU A 69 14.86 -5.75 15.87
C LEU A 69 15.89 -5.52 14.76
N ALA A 70 15.99 -4.30 14.22
CA ALA A 70 16.99 -3.92 13.23
C ALA A 70 18.42 -4.03 13.75
N GLN A 71 18.65 -3.68 15.01
CA GLN A 71 19.94 -3.86 15.66
C GLN A 71 20.25 -5.35 15.87
N GLN A 72 19.27 -6.12 16.37
CA GLN A 72 19.42 -7.55 16.64
C GLN A 72 19.69 -8.34 15.36
N LEU A 73 18.89 -8.11 14.32
CA LEU A 73 18.98 -8.83 13.06
C LEU A 73 19.86 -8.10 12.04
N ARG A 74 20.49 -6.97 12.37
CA ARG A 74 21.37 -6.24 11.45
C ARG A 74 20.71 -5.94 10.10
N PHE A 75 19.70 -5.08 10.06
CA PHE A 75 19.14 -4.53 8.81
C PHE A 75 18.95 -3.02 8.92
N THR A 76 18.85 -2.33 7.78
CA THR A 76 18.70 -0.87 7.74
C THR A 76 17.25 -0.46 8.00
N ILE A 77 17.05 0.59 8.80
CA ILE A 77 15.75 1.26 8.95
C ILE A 77 15.67 2.51 8.08
N LEU A 78 14.55 2.66 7.38
CA LEU A 78 14.22 3.87 6.64
C LEU A 78 13.04 4.60 7.28
N ASP A 79 13.13 5.92 7.35
CA ASP A 79 12.06 6.79 7.82
C ASP A 79 11.73 7.80 6.72
N PHE A 80 10.51 7.70 6.17
CA PHE A 80 10.02 8.61 5.13
C PHE A 80 9.63 10.00 5.64
N LYS A 81 9.75 10.27 6.94
CA LYS A 81 9.45 11.58 7.57
C LYS A 81 8.05 12.09 7.25
N ILE A 82 7.10 11.17 7.09
CA ILE A 82 5.70 11.49 6.81
C ILE A 82 5.01 11.95 8.10
N GLN A 83 4.38 13.13 8.05
CA GLN A 83 3.62 13.72 9.15
C GLN A 83 2.13 13.76 8.81
N ARG A 84 1.27 14.08 9.79
CA ARG A 84 -0.20 14.11 9.61
C ARG A 84 -0.65 14.93 8.41
N HIS A 85 -0.12 16.15 8.25
CA HIS A 85 -0.52 17.06 7.18
C HIS A 85 -0.09 16.57 5.78
N HIS A 86 0.76 15.54 5.71
CA HIS A 86 1.10 14.88 4.45
C HIS A 86 0.05 13.86 3.99
N LEU A 87 -0.96 13.54 4.81
CA LEU A 87 -1.99 12.53 4.53
C LEU A 87 -3.28 13.18 4.01
N TYR A 88 -4.00 12.53 3.09
CA TYR A 88 -5.28 13.07 2.57
C TYR A 88 -6.54 12.46 3.21
N ASP A 89 -6.43 11.29 3.83
CA ASP A 89 -7.53 10.59 4.51
C ASP A 89 -7.10 9.99 5.84
N ASP A 90 -6.11 10.62 6.47
CA ASP A 90 -5.46 10.21 7.72
C ASP A 90 -4.76 8.83 7.65
N ILE A 91 -4.61 8.24 6.45
CA ILE A 91 -3.91 6.95 6.22
C ILE A 91 -2.93 7.04 5.05
N HIS A 92 -3.36 7.62 3.94
CA HIS A 92 -2.64 7.59 2.68
C HIS A 92 -1.93 8.92 2.42
N ILE A 93 -0.69 8.83 1.93
CA ILE A 93 0.13 9.98 1.56
C ILE A 93 -0.57 10.72 0.41
N ASN A 94 -0.74 12.03 0.56
CA ASN A 94 -1.23 12.88 -0.51
C ASN A 94 -0.19 12.91 -1.64
N LYS A 95 -0.66 12.77 -2.89
CA LYS A 95 0.20 12.74 -4.09
C LYS A 95 1.21 13.88 -4.14
N LYS A 96 0.86 15.08 -3.65
CA LYS A 96 1.78 16.23 -3.62
C LYS A 96 3.01 16.02 -2.72
N TYR A 97 2.98 15.08 -1.79
CA TYR A 97 4.08 14.78 -0.85
C TYR A 97 4.78 13.45 -1.14
N ILE A 98 4.49 12.81 -2.28
CA ILE A 98 5.16 11.55 -2.65
C ILE A 98 6.67 11.74 -2.84
N PHE A 99 7.11 12.96 -3.15
CA PHE A 99 8.53 13.29 -3.31
C PHE A 99 9.34 13.00 -2.03
N LEU A 100 8.75 13.10 -0.82
CA LEU A 100 9.44 12.80 0.44
C LEU A 100 9.89 11.33 0.52
N VAL A 101 9.08 10.41 -0.03
CA VAL A 101 9.44 8.99 -0.14
C VAL A 101 10.61 8.84 -1.10
N ASN A 102 10.55 9.51 -2.25
CA ASN A 102 11.63 9.45 -3.24
C ASN A 102 12.93 10.04 -2.72
N GLU A 103 12.90 11.17 -2.01
CA GLU A 103 14.06 11.78 -1.38
C GLU A 103 14.69 10.84 -0.35
N SER A 104 13.87 10.21 0.49
CA SER A 104 14.35 9.26 1.51
C SER A 104 15.01 8.03 0.89
N LEU A 105 14.42 7.48 -0.18
CA LEU A 105 14.99 6.36 -0.93
C LEU A 105 16.28 6.77 -1.66
N THR A 106 16.28 7.93 -2.29
CA THR A 106 17.44 8.47 -3.02
C THR A 106 18.60 8.70 -2.07
N ALA A 107 18.35 9.31 -0.92
CA ALA A 107 19.36 9.51 0.13
C ALA A 107 19.94 8.18 0.63
N TYR A 108 19.08 7.17 0.84
CA TYR A 108 19.52 5.82 1.22
C TYR A 108 20.43 5.21 0.15
N PHE A 109 20.03 5.17 -1.12
CA PHE A 109 20.87 4.59 -2.17
C PHE A 109 22.17 5.37 -2.38
N HIS A 110 22.15 6.71 -2.27
CA HIS A 110 23.39 7.50 -2.30
C HIS A 110 24.35 7.15 -1.15
N SER A 111 23.81 6.87 0.05
CA SER A 111 24.63 6.44 1.19
C SER A 111 25.32 5.09 1.00
N LEU A 112 24.83 4.25 0.07
CA LEU A 112 25.46 2.98 -0.28
C LEU A 112 26.59 3.16 -1.32
N ILE A 113 26.53 4.20 -2.14
CA ILE A 113 27.50 4.45 -3.23
C ILE A 113 28.74 5.17 -2.71
N ILE A 114 28.56 6.11 -1.78
CA ILE A 114 29.66 6.89 -1.21
C ILE A 114 30.22 6.07 -0.04
N PRO A 115 31.43 5.48 -0.15
CA PRO A 115 32.04 4.81 0.98
C PRO A 115 32.26 5.87 2.04
N SER A 116 31.62 5.73 3.19
CA SER A 116 31.96 6.52 4.37
C SER A 116 33.48 6.41 4.56
N PRO A 117 34.22 7.53 4.75
CA PRO A 117 35.64 7.42 5.06
C PRO A 117 35.80 6.48 6.25
N PRO A 118 36.82 5.60 6.25
CA PRO A 118 37.02 4.64 7.33
C PRO A 118 37.13 5.42 8.63
N VAL A 119 36.09 5.34 9.45
CA VAL A 119 36.10 5.92 10.79
C VAL A 119 37.09 5.07 11.57
N SER A 120 38.28 5.62 11.81
CA SER A 120 39.33 4.99 12.59
C SER A 120 38.75 4.35 13.84
N SER A 121 39.01 3.06 13.97
CA SER A 121 38.55 2.12 14.99
C SER A 121 38.61 2.72 16.40
N SER A 122 37.54 3.36 16.84
CA SER A 122 37.32 3.70 18.24
C SER A 122 35.81 3.90 18.45
N ILE A 123 35.22 2.90 19.10
CA ILE A 123 33.84 2.84 19.62
C ILE A 123 32.79 2.50 18.54
N LEU A 124 32.43 1.22 18.50
CA LEU A 124 31.20 0.72 17.88
C LEU A 124 29.98 1.38 18.56
N LEU A 125 29.49 2.48 17.97
CA LEU A 125 28.08 2.83 18.04
C LEU A 125 27.59 2.94 16.59
N PRO A 126 26.52 2.22 16.22
CA PRO A 126 26.00 2.24 14.85
C PRO A 126 25.54 3.66 14.47
N PRO A 127 25.67 4.06 13.20
CA PRO A 127 25.35 5.41 12.79
C PRO A 127 23.84 5.63 12.80
N THR A 128 23.49 6.80 13.32
CA THR A 128 22.18 7.45 13.29
C THR A 128 21.18 6.95 14.34
N SER A 129 21.38 7.43 15.58
CA SER A 129 20.29 7.70 16.50
C SER A 129 19.26 8.59 15.79
N ILE A 130 18.17 7.98 15.30
CA ILE A 130 16.93 8.71 15.03
C ILE A 130 16.47 9.21 16.40
N GLN A 131 16.82 10.45 16.75
CA GLN A 131 16.16 11.16 17.84
C GLN A 131 14.68 11.23 17.46
N LEU A 132 13.85 10.43 18.13
CA LEU A 132 12.41 10.68 18.19
C LEU A 132 12.26 12.09 18.76
N GLN A 133 11.99 13.06 17.89
CA GLN A 133 11.61 14.40 18.30
C GLN A 133 10.29 14.28 19.06
N SER A 134 10.36 14.35 20.39
CA SER A 134 9.20 14.60 21.23
C SER A 134 8.58 15.92 20.81
N THR A 135 7.36 15.88 20.29
CA THR A 135 6.57 17.07 19.99
C THR A 135 6.45 17.97 21.22
N PRO A 136 6.53 19.31 21.07
CA PRO A 136 6.33 20.22 22.17
C PRO A 136 4.88 20.15 22.67
N LYS A 137 4.74 20.06 24.00
CA LYS A 137 3.49 20.18 24.74
C LYS A 137 2.91 21.58 24.46
N SER A 138 1.91 21.68 23.60
CA SER A 138 1.08 22.88 23.51
C SER A 138 0.15 22.89 24.73
N THR A 139 0.41 23.81 25.64
CA THR A 139 -0.47 24.18 26.74
C THR A 139 -1.68 24.89 26.13
N GLU A 140 -2.82 24.22 26.05
CA GLU A 140 -4.12 24.85 25.83
C GLU A 140 -4.91 24.85 27.14
N GLU A 141 -5.34 26.04 27.53
CA GLU A 141 -6.22 26.32 28.67
C GLU A 141 -7.61 25.69 28.50
N PRO A 142 -8.31 25.39 29.61
CA PRO A 142 -9.63 24.77 29.55
C PRO A 142 -10.74 25.82 29.40
N GLU A 143 -11.39 25.86 28.24
CA GLU A 143 -12.73 26.44 28.11
C GLU A 143 -13.77 25.47 28.72
N GLN A 144 -14.35 25.92 29.83
CA GLN A 144 -15.52 25.31 30.44
C GLN A 144 -16.75 25.54 29.54
N LEU A 145 -17.22 24.48 28.87
CA LEU A 145 -18.59 24.42 28.39
C LEU A 145 -19.31 23.20 28.97
N SER A 146 -20.14 23.51 29.96
CA SER A 146 -21.22 22.69 30.48
C SER A 146 -22.13 22.22 29.34
N ASN A 147 -22.12 20.92 29.05
CA ASN A 147 -23.17 20.27 28.27
C ASN A 147 -23.65 19.03 29.03
N GLN A 148 -24.91 19.10 29.45
CA GLN A 148 -25.64 18.06 30.16
C GLN A 148 -25.63 16.73 29.37
N PRO A 149 -25.48 15.58 30.05
CA PRO A 149 -25.63 14.28 29.41
C PRO A 149 -27.11 14.01 29.12
N GLN A 150 -27.51 14.11 27.85
CA GLN A 150 -28.76 13.51 27.38
C GLN A 150 -28.62 11.98 27.44
N LYS A 151 -29.47 11.36 28.26
CA LYS A 151 -29.71 9.90 28.34
C LYS A 151 -29.92 9.32 26.94
N ARG A 152 -28.90 8.66 26.39
CA ARG A 152 -29.08 7.76 25.25
C ARG A 152 -29.78 6.50 25.72
N THR A 153 -30.92 6.25 25.11
CA THR A 153 -31.78 5.09 25.26
C THR A 153 -31.02 3.80 24.91
N THR A 154 -31.16 2.83 25.81
CA THR A 154 -31.08 1.36 25.65
C THR A 154 -30.43 0.85 24.36
N HIS A 155 -29.16 0.47 24.50
CA HIS A 155 -28.41 -0.31 23.52
C HIS A 155 -29.02 -1.72 23.42
N GLU A 156 -29.96 -1.89 22.48
CA GLU A 156 -30.49 -3.19 22.10
C GLU A 156 -29.31 -4.10 21.68
N GLN A 157 -29.02 -5.13 22.48
CA GLN A 157 -27.98 -6.11 22.22
C GLN A 157 -28.34 -6.89 20.95
N ARG A 158 -27.95 -6.37 19.79
CA ARG A 158 -28.16 -7.05 18.51
C ARG A 158 -27.41 -8.37 18.52
N ASN A 159 -28.16 -9.46 18.37
CA ASN A 159 -27.67 -10.83 18.34
C ASN A 159 -26.43 -10.95 17.42
N PRO A 160 -25.26 -11.42 17.92
CA PRO A 160 -24.04 -11.59 17.13
C PRO A 160 -24.22 -12.40 15.84
N GLU A 161 -25.16 -13.35 15.83
CA GLU A 161 -25.42 -14.21 14.68
C GLU A 161 -26.09 -13.48 13.51
N THR A 162 -26.99 -12.53 13.77
CA THR A 162 -27.63 -11.74 12.70
C THR A 162 -26.63 -10.78 12.06
N ILE A 163 -25.70 -10.22 12.84
CA ILE A 163 -24.58 -9.41 12.33
C ILE A 163 -23.66 -10.27 11.44
N LYS A 164 -23.32 -11.50 11.88
CA LYS A 164 -22.47 -12.42 11.13
C LYS A 164 -23.11 -12.85 9.80
N LYS A 165 -24.41 -13.20 9.81
CA LYS A 165 -25.17 -13.56 8.59
C LYS A 165 -25.23 -12.39 7.59
N ARG A 166 -25.50 -11.17 8.06
CA ARG A 166 -25.58 -9.98 7.20
C ARG A 166 -24.23 -9.63 6.56
N ARG A 167 -23.13 -9.75 7.31
CA ARG A 167 -21.76 -9.59 6.77
C ARG A 167 -21.42 -10.68 5.75
N ALA A 168 -21.77 -11.94 6.02
CA ALA A 168 -21.53 -13.03 5.09
C ALA A 168 -22.29 -12.84 3.76
N GLN A 169 -23.56 -12.42 3.83
CA GLN A 169 -24.36 -12.09 2.65
C GLN A 169 -23.79 -10.90 1.88
N HIS A 170 -23.36 -9.84 2.59
CA HIS A 170 -22.71 -8.69 1.95
C HIS A 170 -21.41 -9.08 1.26
N HIS A 171 -20.56 -9.89 1.90
CA HIS A 171 -19.34 -10.42 1.28
C HIS A 171 -19.63 -11.35 0.10
N LYS A 172 -20.67 -12.18 0.18
CA LYS A 172 -21.10 -13.05 -0.94
C LYS A 172 -21.58 -12.20 -2.11
N ALA A 173 -22.44 -11.21 -1.88
CA ALA A 173 -22.92 -10.29 -2.89
C ALA A 173 -21.78 -9.44 -3.49
N GLN A 174 -20.80 -9.01 -2.68
CA GLN A 174 -19.60 -8.35 -3.18
C GLN A 174 -18.73 -9.29 -4.00
N ARG A 175 -18.52 -10.55 -3.57
CA ARG A 175 -17.77 -11.56 -4.34
C ARG A 175 -18.45 -11.87 -5.67
N GLU A 176 -19.79 -11.96 -5.70
CA GLU A 176 -20.57 -12.15 -6.92
C GLU A 176 -20.52 -10.90 -7.82
N LYS A 177 -20.61 -9.69 -7.27
CA LYS A 177 -20.34 -8.44 -8.01
C LYS A 177 -18.88 -8.34 -8.51
N HIS A 178 -17.95 -9.01 -7.83
CA HIS A 178 -16.52 -9.06 -8.15
C HIS A 178 -16.12 -10.29 -8.96
N LYS A 179 -17.06 -11.18 -9.36
CA LYS A 179 -16.88 -12.09 -10.49
C LYS A 179 -16.88 -11.24 -11.77
N GLN A 180 -15.86 -10.41 -11.89
CA GLN A 180 -15.61 -9.64 -13.07
C GLN A 180 -15.09 -10.63 -14.11
N PHE A 181 -15.81 -10.77 -15.21
CA PHE A 181 -15.34 -11.55 -16.34
C PHE A 181 -14.18 -10.79 -16.96
N LYS A 182 -12.94 -11.23 -16.69
CA LYS A 182 -11.73 -10.53 -17.11
C LYS A 182 -11.14 -11.22 -18.33
N LEU A 183 -10.76 -10.40 -19.31
CA LEU A 183 -9.91 -10.82 -20.41
C LEU A 183 -8.52 -10.25 -20.18
N HIS A 184 -7.54 -11.14 -20.11
CA HIS A 184 -6.13 -10.78 -19.96
C HIS A 184 -5.47 -10.73 -21.34
N ARG A 185 -4.75 -9.63 -21.62
CA ARG A 185 -3.96 -9.45 -22.85
C ARG A 185 -2.65 -8.76 -22.53
N ARG A 186 -1.64 -9.00 -23.37
CA ARG A 186 -0.40 -8.20 -23.33
C ARG A 186 -0.62 -6.89 -24.08
N ILE A 187 -0.07 -5.81 -23.56
CA ILE A 187 -0.10 -4.48 -24.20
C ILE A 187 1.33 -4.03 -24.51
N GLY A 188 1.54 -3.56 -25.74
CA GLY A 188 2.80 -3.02 -26.20
C GLY A 188 3.19 -1.74 -25.44
N LYS A 189 4.49 -1.41 -25.42
CA LYS A 189 5.02 -0.29 -24.62
C LYS A 189 4.54 1.07 -25.15
N LYS A 190 4.25 1.16 -26.44
CA LYS A 190 3.79 2.38 -27.12
C LYS A 190 2.27 2.45 -27.23
N VAL A 191 1.56 1.39 -26.83
CA VAL A 191 0.10 1.33 -26.91
C VAL A 191 -0.53 2.00 -25.69
N THR A 192 -1.29 3.06 -25.93
CA THR A 192 -2.03 3.76 -24.87
C THR A 192 -3.39 3.10 -24.62
N ILE A 193 -3.99 3.35 -23.45
CA ILE A 193 -5.37 2.91 -23.17
C ILE A 193 -6.37 3.51 -24.16
N GLN A 194 -6.12 4.71 -24.69
CA GLN A 194 -6.98 5.30 -25.71
C GLN A 194 -6.96 4.49 -27.01
N HIS A 195 -5.80 3.98 -27.44
CA HIS A 195 -5.70 3.09 -28.61
C HIS A 195 -6.50 1.80 -28.40
N VAL A 196 -6.35 1.17 -27.23
CA VAL A 196 -7.12 -0.02 -26.85
C VAL A 196 -8.62 0.24 -26.95
N LYS A 197 -9.10 1.37 -26.38
CA LYS A 197 -10.53 1.72 -26.40
C LYS A 197 -11.05 1.91 -27.83
N LYS A 198 -10.30 2.59 -28.70
CA LYS A 198 -10.69 2.79 -30.10
C LYS A 198 -10.74 1.47 -30.86
N MET A 199 -9.75 0.59 -30.67
CA MET A 199 -9.70 -0.71 -31.33
C MET A 199 -10.84 -1.64 -30.87
N LEU A 200 -11.16 -1.63 -29.57
CA LEU A 200 -12.33 -2.36 -29.05
C LEU A 200 -13.64 -1.83 -29.65
N ALA A 201 -13.79 -0.51 -29.77
CA ALA A 201 -14.95 0.11 -30.39
C ALA A 201 -15.07 -0.24 -31.90
N TYR A 202 -13.95 -0.23 -32.62
CA TYR A 202 -13.89 -0.63 -34.03
C TYR A 202 -14.37 -2.08 -34.24
N ASN A 203 -13.96 -2.99 -33.37
CA ASN A 203 -14.41 -4.39 -33.37
C ASN A 203 -15.79 -4.60 -32.74
N GLN A 204 -16.50 -3.51 -32.38
CA GLN A 204 -17.81 -3.53 -31.72
C GLN A 204 -17.83 -4.33 -30.39
N ILE A 205 -16.69 -4.41 -29.71
CA ILE A 205 -16.54 -5.14 -28.46
C ILE A 205 -16.98 -4.23 -27.30
N LYS A 206 -18.15 -4.55 -26.73
CA LYS A 206 -18.65 -3.89 -25.52
C LYS A 206 -17.95 -4.41 -24.27
N TYR A 207 -17.38 -3.51 -23.49
CA TYR A 207 -16.73 -3.81 -22.22
C TYR A 207 -17.30 -2.92 -21.11
N LYS A 208 -17.14 -3.36 -19.86
CA LYS A 208 -17.59 -2.64 -18.66
C LYS A 208 -16.58 -1.58 -18.23
N ASP A 209 -15.31 -1.97 -18.10
CA ASP A 209 -14.23 -1.09 -17.65
C ASP A 209 -12.86 -1.66 -18.07
N ILE A 210 -11.84 -0.80 -18.12
CA ILE A 210 -10.44 -1.16 -18.34
C ILE A 210 -9.62 -0.52 -17.22
N PRO A 211 -9.34 -1.27 -16.13
CA PRO A 211 -8.49 -0.79 -15.05
C PRO A 211 -7.10 -0.37 -15.54
N PRO A 212 -6.37 0.46 -14.77
CA PRO A 212 -4.97 0.77 -15.06
C PRO A 212 -4.15 -0.50 -15.26
N HIS A 213 -3.41 -0.58 -16.37
CA HIS A 213 -2.56 -1.72 -16.68
C HIS A 213 -1.26 -1.65 -15.87
N ILE A 214 -0.73 -2.81 -15.48
CA ILE A 214 0.50 -2.91 -14.69
C ILE A 214 1.44 -3.88 -15.42
N TYR A 215 2.71 -3.48 -15.61
CA TYR A 215 3.77 -4.31 -16.20
C TYR A 215 3.42 -4.91 -17.57
N GLY A 216 2.81 -4.14 -18.47
CA GLY A 216 2.48 -4.61 -19.82
C GLY A 216 1.34 -5.63 -19.89
N ASN A 217 0.59 -5.81 -18.80
CA ASN A 217 -0.61 -6.65 -18.76
C ASN A 217 -1.87 -5.80 -18.70
N LEU A 218 -2.72 -5.96 -19.71
CA LEU A 218 -4.02 -5.32 -19.84
C LEU A 218 -5.13 -6.23 -19.33
N ASN A 219 -6.00 -5.67 -18.50
CA ASN A 219 -7.20 -6.34 -18.01
C ASN A 219 -8.43 -5.62 -18.58
N ILE A 220 -9.26 -6.33 -19.34
CA ILE A 220 -10.53 -5.80 -19.84
C ILE A 220 -11.66 -6.49 -19.08
N LEU A 221 -12.53 -5.71 -18.46
CA LEU A 221 -13.65 -6.21 -17.66
C LEU A 221 -14.92 -6.23 -18.49
N PHE A 222 -15.65 -7.33 -18.46
CA PHE A 222 -16.93 -7.51 -19.15
C PHE A 222 -18.09 -7.63 -18.16
N ALA A 223 -19.28 -7.28 -18.63
CA ALA A 223 -20.51 -7.38 -17.83
C ALA A 223 -21.02 -8.83 -17.72
N THR A 224 -20.81 -9.64 -18.77
CA THR A 224 -21.22 -11.05 -18.83
C THR A 224 -20.07 -11.94 -19.33
N GLN A 225 -20.17 -13.25 -19.07
CA GLN A 225 -19.16 -14.23 -19.50
C GLN A 225 -19.17 -14.38 -21.02
N GLU A 226 -20.35 -14.37 -21.63
CA GLU A 226 -20.53 -14.54 -23.08
C GLU A 226 -19.86 -13.39 -23.84
N ALA A 227 -19.97 -12.16 -23.33
CA ALA A 227 -19.28 -11.01 -23.90
C ALA A 227 -17.75 -11.14 -23.81
N LYS A 228 -17.24 -11.66 -22.68
CA LYS A 228 -15.81 -11.96 -22.51
C LYS A 228 -15.35 -13.00 -23.52
N GLU A 229 -16.10 -14.08 -23.70
CA GLU A 229 -15.75 -15.18 -24.61
C GLU A 229 -15.82 -14.78 -26.08
N ALA A 230 -16.82 -13.98 -26.46
CA ALA A 230 -16.90 -13.41 -27.80
C ALA A 230 -15.70 -12.50 -28.09
N ALA A 231 -15.32 -11.63 -27.15
CA ALA A 231 -14.13 -10.80 -27.26
C ALA A 231 -12.84 -11.62 -27.33
N ASP A 232 -12.76 -12.73 -26.57
CA ASP A 232 -11.60 -13.63 -26.56
C ASP A 232 -11.35 -14.26 -27.93
N LYS A 233 -12.42 -14.61 -28.65
CA LYS A 233 -12.37 -15.17 -30.01
C LYS A 233 -11.98 -14.14 -31.07
N LEU A 234 -12.43 -12.89 -30.91
CA LEU A 234 -12.16 -11.81 -31.86
C LEU A 234 -10.78 -11.18 -31.69
N LEU A 235 -10.26 -11.16 -30.46
CA LEU A 235 -8.98 -10.53 -30.14
C LEU A 235 -7.91 -11.60 -29.95
N PRO A 236 -6.94 -11.77 -30.88
CA PRO A 236 -5.81 -12.65 -30.62
C PRO A 236 -5.02 -12.19 -29.37
N SER A 237 -4.18 -13.07 -28.83
CA SER A 237 -3.44 -12.81 -27.58
C SER A 237 -2.53 -11.58 -27.65
N ASP A 238 -2.07 -11.24 -28.84
CA ASP A 238 -1.17 -10.15 -29.18
C ASP A 238 -1.88 -8.99 -29.90
N ALA A 239 -3.22 -8.95 -29.87
CA ALA A 239 -4.02 -7.91 -30.53
C ALA A 239 -3.58 -6.47 -30.18
N PHE A 240 -3.02 -6.27 -28.98
CA PHE A 240 -2.54 -4.97 -28.50
C PHE A 240 -1.00 -4.85 -28.49
N SER A 241 -0.30 -5.59 -29.35
CA SER A 241 1.14 -5.39 -29.58
C SER A 241 1.42 -4.05 -30.27
N ASP A 242 2.63 -3.52 -30.11
CA ASP A 242 3.02 -2.25 -30.75
C ASP A 242 2.85 -2.31 -32.28
N GLY A 243 3.19 -3.46 -32.90
CA GLY A 243 3.05 -3.68 -34.34
C GLY A 243 1.60 -3.75 -34.80
N ASN A 244 0.77 -4.55 -34.13
CA ASN A 244 -0.63 -4.74 -34.55
C ASN A 244 -1.45 -3.46 -34.39
N VAL A 245 -1.22 -2.70 -33.31
CA VAL A 245 -1.91 -1.41 -33.11
C VAL A 245 -1.44 -0.36 -34.11
N GLN A 246 -0.14 -0.31 -34.44
CA GLN A 246 0.37 0.62 -35.45
C GLN A 246 -0.23 0.31 -36.83
N ALA A 247 -0.17 -0.95 -37.25
CA ALA A 247 -0.76 -1.38 -38.53
C ALA A 247 -2.26 -1.05 -38.60
N TRP A 248 -3.00 -1.27 -37.52
CA TRP A 248 -4.41 -0.87 -37.45
C TRP A 248 -4.58 0.65 -37.57
N MET A 249 -3.80 1.46 -36.85
CA MET A 249 -3.88 2.92 -36.98
C MET A 249 -3.58 3.41 -38.39
N ASP A 250 -2.61 2.81 -39.07
CA ASP A 250 -2.27 3.17 -40.45
C ASP A 250 -3.43 2.89 -41.41
N THR A 251 -4.19 1.80 -41.20
CA THR A 251 -5.41 1.51 -41.98
C THR A 251 -6.58 2.47 -41.72
N GLN A 252 -6.64 3.12 -40.55
CA GLN A 252 -7.71 4.07 -40.23
C GLN A 252 -7.47 5.47 -40.79
N ASN A 253 -6.25 5.77 -41.23
CA ASN A 253 -5.86 7.08 -41.76
C ASN A 253 -5.88 7.13 -43.30
N GLN A 254 -6.34 6.06 -43.96
CA GLN A 254 -6.60 5.98 -45.39
C GLN A 254 -8.09 6.10 -45.65
#